data_AF-A0A7W9KHC6-F1
#
_entry.id   AF-A0A7W9KHC6-F1
#
_cell.length_a   1.000
_cell.length_b   1.000
_cell.length_c   1.000
_cell.angle_alpha   90.00
_cell.angle_beta   90.00
_cell.angle_gamma   90.00
#
_symmetry.space_group_name_H-M   'P 1'
#
loop_
_entity.id
_entity.type
_entity.pdbx_description
1 polymer ?
#
loop_
_entity_poly.entity_id
_entity_poly.type
_entity_poly.pdbx_seq_one_letter_code
_entity_poly.pdbx_strand_id
1 'polypeptide(L)'
;MTSWWKPVTPEWVKPTKAQVDDLHWLSYRVFREQDTPATAGIVATLAWVRGGRPAPITERDTQPVSAGAAQFEQWAAVAVMDPDGPCPPLELLAAQSGVPYLPPQATNPKWAHSTWRTLLWLAGATNAASPIPVPRRHPDGTALTEDDFLRELLADPRCSLPEARAQARIDAAAHAQRNRGLVALIDQTQRELGAQAGPTEQLYTYRPNRH
;
A
#
# COMPACT_ATOMS: atom_id res chain seq x y z
N MET A 1 -25.65 -12.25 8.65
CA MET A 1 -25.21 -11.26 9.65
C MET A 1 -23.77 -10.91 9.33
N THR A 2 -23.55 -9.87 8.53
CA THR A 2 -22.20 -9.39 8.23
C THR A 2 -21.68 -8.61 9.43
N SER A 3 -20.88 -9.31 10.25
CA SER A 3 -20.09 -8.68 11.30
C SER A 3 -19.24 -7.58 10.65
N TRP A 4 -19.43 -6.34 11.08
CA TRP A 4 -18.62 -5.21 10.66
C TRP A 4 -17.16 -5.51 11.02
N TRP A 5 -16.33 -5.71 10.00
CA TRP A 5 -14.91 -5.94 10.22
C TRP A 5 -14.25 -4.63 10.64
N LYS A 6 -13.47 -4.69 11.72
CA LYS A 6 -12.63 -3.57 12.16
C LYS A 6 -11.23 -3.79 11.60
N PRO A 7 -10.70 -2.87 10.77
CA PRO A 7 -9.35 -3.02 10.24
C PRO A 7 -8.31 -3.00 11.35
N VAL A 8 -7.43 -4.00 11.35
CA VAL A 8 -6.29 -4.12 12.27
C VAL A 8 -5.01 -4.16 11.45
N THR A 9 -4.07 -3.24 11.73
CA THR A 9 -2.75 -3.26 11.08
C THR A 9 -1.82 -4.18 11.87
N PRO A 10 -1.24 -5.23 11.26
CA PRO A 10 -0.29 -6.11 11.95
C PRO A 10 0.99 -5.40 12.40
N GLU A 11 1.61 -5.88 13.48
CA GLU A 11 2.80 -5.25 14.08
C GLU A 11 4.05 -5.25 13.19
N TRP A 12 4.13 -6.18 12.23
CA TRP A 12 5.28 -6.24 11.31
C TRP A 12 5.27 -5.12 10.27
N VAL A 13 4.12 -4.47 10.05
CA VAL A 13 3.97 -3.37 9.10
C VAL A 13 4.76 -2.15 9.59
N LYS A 14 5.67 -1.66 8.76
CA LYS A 14 6.59 -0.55 9.09
C LYS A 14 5.99 0.84 8.87
N PRO A 15 5.23 1.11 7.79
CA PRO A 15 4.52 2.37 7.66
C PRO A 15 3.56 2.61 8.84
N THR A 16 3.41 3.86 9.24
CA THR A 16 2.46 4.23 10.29
C THR A 16 1.02 3.88 9.87
N LYS A 17 0.13 3.70 10.87
CA LYS A 17 -1.29 3.47 10.59
C LYS A 17 -1.89 4.54 9.66
N ALA A 18 -1.55 5.81 9.88
CA ALA A 18 -2.02 6.91 9.03
C ALA A 18 -1.57 6.75 7.56
N GLN A 19 -0.32 6.35 7.31
CA GLN A 19 0.18 6.13 5.94
C GLN A 19 -0.52 4.94 5.26
N VAL A 20 -0.80 3.87 6.00
CA VAL A 20 -1.55 2.71 5.47
C VAL A 20 -2.99 3.10 5.16
N ASP A 21 -3.63 3.90 6.02
CA ASP A 21 -4.97 4.43 5.79
C ASP A 21 -5.01 5.38 4.58
N ASP A 22 -4.05 6.31 4.47
CA ASP A 22 -3.92 7.21 3.32
C ASP A 22 -3.75 6.42 2.02
N LEU A 23 -2.87 5.41 1.99
CA LEU A 23 -2.69 4.55 0.82
C LEU A 23 -3.96 3.79 0.46
N HIS A 24 -4.71 3.31 1.46
CA HIS A 24 -5.98 2.62 1.22
C HIS A 24 -6.96 3.52 0.50
N TRP A 25 -7.16 4.75 0.97
CA TRP A 25 -8.09 5.69 0.35
C TRP A 25 -7.65 6.12 -1.06
N LEU A 26 -6.36 6.43 -1.23
CA LEU A 26 -5.82 6.81 -2.54
C LEU A 26 -5.86 5.66 -3.54
N SER A 27 -5.47 4.45 -3.14
CA SER A 27 -5.53 3.28 -4.03
C SER A 27 -6.96 2.95 -4.45
N TYR A 28 -7.93 3.09 -3.53
CA TYR A 28 -9.32 2.90 -3.86
C TYR A 28 -9.86 3.97 -4.82
N ARG A 29 -9.51 5.24 -4.62
CA ARG A 29 -9.85 6.32 -5.54
C ARG A 29 -9.32 6.04 -6.95
N VAL A 30 -8.03 5.72 -7.05
CA VAL A 30 -7.37 5.42 -8.33
C VAL A 30 -7.99 4.18 -8.98
N PHE A 31 -8.32 3.15 -8.19
CA PHE A 31 -9.00 1.96 -8.69
C PHE A 31 -10.39 2.29 -9.26
N ARG A 32 -11.20 3.13 -8.59
CA ARG A 32 -12.51 3.55 -9.13
C ARG A 32 -12.40 4.33 -10.44
N GLU A 33 -11.34 5.11 -10.61
CA GLU A 33 -11.13 5.93 -11.81
C GLU A 33 -10.56 5.12 -12.98
N GLN A 34 -9.69 4.15 -12.72
CA GLN A 34 -8.93 3.46 -13.76
C GLN A 34 -9.36 2.01 -13.99
N ASP A 35 -9.93 1.34 -12.98
CA ASP A 35 -10.33 -0.08 -12.98
C ASP A 35 -9.27 -1.02 -13.57
N THR A 36 -8.01 -0.85 -13.14
CA THR A 36 -6.88 -1.64 -13.66
C THR A 36 -6.49 -2.78 -12.71
N PRO A 37 -6.01 -3.94 -13.22
CA PRO A 37 -5.50 -5.01 -12.37
C PRO A 37 -4.40 -4.58 -11.40
N ALA A 38 -3.56 -3.60 -11.79
CA ALA A 38 -2.52 -3.08 -10.92
C ALA A 38 -3.08 -2.40 -9.67
N THR A 39 -4.01 -1.46 -9.86
CA THR A 39 -4.63 -0.71 -8.75
C THR A 39 -5.49 -1.62 -7.88
N ALA A 40 -6.19 -2.57 -8.50
CA ALA A 40 -6.97 -3.59 -7.80
C ALA A 40 -6.09 -4.50 -6.91
N GLY A 41 -4.88 -4.85 -7.36
CA GLY A 41 -3.89 -5.61 -6.56
C GLY A 41 -3.44 -4.86 -5.31
N ILE A 42 -3.24 -3.54 -5.38
CA ILE A 42 -2.92 -2.70 -4.20
C ILE A 42 -4.07 -2.75 -3.19
N VAL A 43 -5.30 -2.49 -3.65
CA VAL A 43 -6.50 -2.49 -2.80
C VAL A 43 -6.72 -3.85 -2.14
N ALA A 44 -6.61 -4.94 -2.90
CA ALA A 44 -6.78 -6.29 -2.38
C ALA A 44 -5.72 -6.65 -1.33
N THR A 45 -4.46 -6.26 -1.56
CA THR A 45 -3.37 -6.48 -0.59
C THR A 45 -3.63 -5.74 0.71
N LEU A 46 -4.02 -4.46 0.64
CA LEU A 46 -4.34 -3.68 1.84
C LEU A 46 -5.57 -4.20 2.58
N ALA A 47 -6.59 -4.66 1.85
CA ALA A 47 -7.75 -5.29 2.45
C ALA A 47 -7.35 -6.59 3.18
N TRP A 48 -6.54 -7.44 2.56
CA TRP A 48 -6.05 -8.68 3.17
C TRP A 48 -5.21 -8.44 4.42
N VAL A 49 -4.19 -7.59 4.33
CA VAL A 49 -3.28 -7.29 5.46
C VAL A 49 -4.05 -6.77 6.68
N ARG A 50 -5.15 -6.03 6.45
CA ARG A 50 -5.96 -5.47 7.52
C ARG A 50 -7.01 -6.46 8.08
N GLY A 51 -7.24 -7.59 7.40
CA GLY A 51 -8.22 -8.63 7.76
C GLY A 51 -9.57 -8.59 7.03
N GLY A 52 -9.71 -7.79 5.98
CA GLY A 52 -10.98 -7.59 5.26
C GLY A 52 -11.22 -8.59 4.13
N ARG A 53 -10.18 -9.28 3.64
CA ARG A 53 -10.25 -10.25 2.53
C ARG A 53 -9.20 -11.36 2.68
N PRO A 54 -9.35 -12.50 1.97
CA PRO A 54 -8.26 -13.46 1.78
C PRO A 54 -7.10 -12.87 0.96
N ALA A 55 -5.96 -13.56 1.01
CA ALA A 55 -4.74 -13.15 0.35
C ALA A 55 -4.90 -13.07 -1.18
N PRO A 56 -4.38 -12.02 -1.84
CA PRO A 56 -4.67 -11.72 -3.23
C PRO A 56 -4.07 -12.69 -4.26
N ILE A 57 -3.10 -13.53 -3.87
CA ILE A 57 -2.41 -14.49 -4.73
C ILE A 57 -2.69 -15.92 -4.28
N THR A 58 -2.63 -16.20 -2.98
CA THR A 58 -2.78 -17.58 -2.45
C THR A 58 -4.17 -17.88 -1.90
N GLU A 59 -5.07 -16.89 -1.89
CA GLU A 59 -6.41 -16.96 -1.28
C GLU A 59 -6.39 -17.36 0.21
N ARG A 60 -5.25 -17.22 0.90
CA ARG A 60 -5.11 -17.51 2.34
C ARG A 60 -5.99 -16.58 3.18
N ASP A 61 -6.83 -17.15 4.04
CA ASP A 61 -7.76 -16.42 4.90
C ASP A 61 -7.30 -16.26 6.36
N THR A 62 -6.12 -16.79 6.70
CA THR A 62 -5.56 -16.71 8.07
C THR A 62 -5.36 -15.26 8.51
N GLN A 63 -5.89 -14.93 9.69
CA GLN A 63 -5.81 -13.61 10.33
C GLN A 63 -5.44 -13.73 11.82
N PRO A 64 -4.69 -12.77 12.40
CA PRO A 64 -4.02 -11.65 11.72
C PRO A 64 -2.90 -12.14 10.79
N VAL A 65 -2.63 -11.37 9.73
CA VAL A 65 -1.54 -11.70 8.79
C VAL A 65 -0.19 -11.62 9.51
N SER A 66 0.54 -12.74 9.57
CA SER A 66 1.90 -12.80 10.11
C SER A 66 2.93 -12.27 9.10
N ALA A 67 4.12 -11.90 9.59
CA ALA A 67 5.23 -11.49 8.71
C ALA A 67 5.63 -12.62 7.74
N GLY A 68 5.63 -13.88 8.21
CA GLY A 68 5.88 -15.05 7.37
C GLY A 68 4.82 -15.27 6.29
N ALA A 69 3.54 -15.04 6.60
CA ALA A 69 2.48 -15.10 5.59
C ALA A 69 2.64 -14.01 4.52
N ALA A 70 2.98 -12.78 4.93
CA ALA A 70 3.28 -11.69 4.01
C ALA A 70 4.52 -11.94 3.15
N GLN A 71 5.55 -12.58 3.71
CA GLN A 71 6.76 -12.96 2.97
C GLN A 71 6.47 -14.08 1.95
N PHE A 72 5.70 -15.10 2.34
CA PHE A 72 5.29 -16.15 1.41
C PHE A 72 4.45 -15.59 0.26
N GLU A 73 3.50 -14.69 0.55
CA GLU A 73 2.66 -14.05 -0.46
C GLU A 73 3.49 -13.21 -1.46
N GLN A 74 4.59 -12.57 -1.01
CA GLN A 74 5.53 -11.87 -1.89
C GLN A 74 6.18 -12.83 -2.89
N TRP A 75 6.66 -13.99 -2.43
CA TRP A 75 7.26 -14.99 -3.31
C TRP A 75 6.24 -15.65 -4.23
N ALA A 76 5.02 -15.89 -3.75
CA ALA A 76 3.91 -16.34 -4.57
C ALA A 76 3.61 -15.34 -5.70
N ALA A 77 3.62 -14.03 -5.39
CA ALA A 77 3.47 -12.98 -6.40
C ALA A 77 4.62 -12.98 -7.42
N VAL A 78 5.87 -13.24 -7.00
CA VAL A 78 7.01 -13.38 -7.92
C VAL A 78 6.82 -14.56 -8.86
N ALA A 79 6.40 -15.73 -8.35
CA ALA A 79 6.13 -16.90 -9.17
C ALA A 79 5.01 -16.68 -10.20
N VAL A 80 4.01 -15.84 -9.90
CA VAL A 80 2.97 -15.45 -10.88
C VAL A 80 3.52 -14.50 -11.94
N MET A 81 4.39 -13.55 -11.55
CA MET A 81 4.96 -12.58 -12.50
C MET A 81 5.92 -13.23 -13.51
N ASP A 82 6.68 -14.22 -13.06
CA ASP A 82 7.72 -14.89 -13.84
C ASP A 82 7.72 -16.41 -13.53
N PRO A 83 6.78 -17.18 -14.14
CA PRO A 83 6.62 -18.61 -13.84
C PRO A 83 7.83 -19.47 -14.19
N ASP A 84 8.61 -19.05 -15.19
CA ASP A 84 9.82 -19.73 -15.65
C ASP A 84 11.10 -19.15 -15.01
N GLY A 85 10.95 -18.14 -14.15
CA GLY A 85 12.05 -17.43 -13.51
C GLY A 85 12.70 -18.21 -12.37
N PRO A 86 13.86 -17.74 -11.87
CA PRO A 86 14.54 -18.34 -10.73
C PRO A 86 13.78 -18.03 -9.43
N CYS A 87 12.73 -18.79 -9.16
CA CYS A 87 12.00 -18.78 -7.89
C CYS A 87 12.41 -20.01 -7.05
N PRO A 88 12.81 -19.85 -5.78
CA PRO A 88 13.00 -20.99 -4.90
C PRO A 88 11.70 -21.82 -4.80
N PRO A 89 11.77 -23.15 -4.58
CA PRO A 89 10.58 -23.97 -4.41
C PRO A 89 9.65 -23.38 -3.33
N LEU A 90 8.40 -23.11 -3.69
CA LEU A 90 7.48 -22.40 -2.81
C LEU A 90 7.16 -23.20 -1.55
N GLU A 91 7.15 -24.53 -1.63
CA GLU A 91 6.99 -25.42 -0.47
C GLU A 91 8.09 -25.21 0.57
N LEU A 92 9.33 -25.01 0.12
CA LEU A 92 10.47 -24.70 0.99
C LEU A 92 10.31 -23.33 1.63
N LEU A 93 9.91 -22.32 0.84
CA LEU A 93 9.68 -20.96 1.35
C LEU A 93 8.52 -20.91 2.35
N ALA A 94 7.46 -21.69 2.14
CA ALA A 94 6.35 -21.83 3.07
C ALA A 94 6.83 -22.40 4.42
N ALA A 95 7.62 -23.48 4.37
CA ALA A 95 8.22 -24.08 5.56
C ALA A 95 9.15 -23.10 6.30
N GLN A 96 10.03 -22.40 5.58
CA GLN A 96 10.93 -21.38 6.16
C GLN A 96 10.18 -20.20 6.79
N SER A 97 9.05 -19.83 6.19
CA SER A 97 8.19 -18.73 6.68
C SER A 97 7.24 -19.19 7.80
N GLY A 98 7.24 -20.48 8.15
CA GLY A 98 6.37 -21.06 9.17
C GLY A 98 4.89 -21.03 8.79
N VAL A 99 4.55 -21.12 7.51
CA VAL A 99 3.16 -21.11 7.03
C VAL A 99 2.81 -22.37 6.23
N PRO A 100 1.55 -22.85 6.28
CA PRO A 100 1.10 -23.94 5.43
C PRO A 100 1.25 -23.56 3.95
N TYR A 101 1.82 -24.44 3.13
CA TYR A 101 1.89 -24.18 1.69
C TYR A 101 0.50 -24.07 1.07
N LEU A 102 0.30 -23.03 0.25
CA LEU A 102 -0.86 -22.87 -0.62
C LEU A 102 -0.34 -22.45 -2.01
N PRO A 103 -0.76 -23.13 -3.09
CA PRO A 103 -0.29 -22.78 -4.42
C PRO A 103 -0.77 -21.38 -4.84
N PRO A 104 0.07 -20.58 -5.51
CA PRO A 104 -0.38 -19.33 -6.13
C PRO A 104 -1.52 -19.60 -7.11
N GLN A 105 -2.55 -18.75 -7.10
CA GLN A 105 -3.59 -18.80 -8.11
C GLN A 105 -3.08 -18.20 -9.43
N ALA A 106 -3.54 -18.76 -10.56
CA ALA A 106 -3.33 -18.13 -11.85
C ALA A 106 -4.09 -16.79 -11.88
N THR A 107 -3.35 -15.69 -11.81
CA THR A 107 -3.87 -14.32 -11.76
C THR A 107 -3.06 -13.42 -12.67
N ASN A 108 -3.55 -12.20 -12.90
CA ASN A 108 -2.93 -11.23 -13.80
C ASN A 108 -1.53 -10.82 -13.27
N PRO A 109 -0.46 -10.84 -14.11
CA PRO A 109 0.88 -10.45 -13.68
C PRO A 109 0.99 -9.01 -13.13
N LYS A 110 0.20 -8.06 -13.62
CA LYS A 110 0.18 -6.67 -13.10
C LYS A 110 -0.45 -6.58 -11.71
N TRP A 111 -1.43 -7.43 -11.43
CA TRP A 111 -2.02 -7.59 -10.09
C TRP A 111 -0.99 -8.16 -9.12
N ALA A 112 -0.29 -9.22 -9.53
CA ALA A 112 0.79 -9.83 -8.75
C ALA A 112 1.93 -8.84 -8.48
N HIS A 113 2.36 -8.09 -9.50
CA HIS A 113 3.39 -7.07 -9.34
C HIS A 113 3.01 -6.00 -8.32
N SER A 114 1.77 -5.51 -8.38
CA SER A 114 1.32 -4.47 -7.46
C SER A 114 1.13 -5.00 -6.04
N THR A 115 0.72 -6.25 -5.89
CA THR A 115 0.72 -6.98 -4.61
C THR A 115 2.12 -7.05 -4.02
N TRP A 116 3.09 -7.55 -4.79
CA TRP A 116 4.49 -7.66 -4.39
C TRP A 116 5.08 -6.31 -3.96
N ARG A 117 4.90 -5.25 -4.76
CA ARG A 117 5.37 -3.89 -4.41
C ARG A 117 4.73 -3.36 -3.14
N THR A 118 3.43 -3.59 -2.96
CA THR A 118 2.70 -3.14 -1.77
C THR A 118 3.24 -3.84 -0.51
N LEU A 119 3.48 -5.15 -0.58
CA LEU A 119 4.03 -5.92 0.53
C LEU A 119 5.48 -5.53 0.87
N LEU A 120 6.33 -5.27 -0.13
CA LEU A 120 7.68 -4.74 0.11
C LEU A 120 7.66 -3.41 0.85
N TRP A 121 6.78 -2.49 0.46
CA TRP A 121 6.63 -1.21 1.14
C TRP A 121 6.11 -1.39 2.57
N LEU A 122 5.09 -2.24 2.78
CA LEU A 122 4.55 -2.54 4.11
C LEU A 122 5.60 -3.18 5.02
N ALA A 123 6.45 -4.06 4.49
CA ALA A 123 7.55 -4.68 5.22
C ALA A 123 8.71 -3.69 5.53
N GLY A 124 8.69 -2.49 4.94
CA GLY A 124 9.75 -1.49 5.07
C GLY A 124 11.06 -1.93 4.42
N ALA A 125 10.98 -2.67 3.30
CA ALA A 125 12.16 -3.06 2.56
C ALA A 125 12.96 -1.83 2.09
N THR A 126 14.29 -1.93 2.10
CA THR A 126 15.17 -0.83 1.70
C THR A 126 14.83 -0.34 0.29
N ASN A 127 14.69 0.97 0.11
CA ASN A 127 14.30 1.63 -1.15
C ASN A 127 12.90 1.28 -1.67
N ALA A 128 12.07 0.55 -0.92
CA ALA A 128 10.69 0.31 -1.31
C ALA A 128 9.87 1.60 -1.11
N ALA A 129 9.52 2.24 -2.22
CA ALA A 129 8.57 3.35 -2.21
C ALA A 129 7.12 2.84 -2.18
N SER A 130 6.23 3.64 -1.60
CA SER A 130 4.78 3.38 -1.64
C SER A 130 4.33 3.19 -3.10
N PRO A 131 3.47 2.20 -3.40
CA PRO A 131 3.04 1.94 -4.77
C PRO A 131 2.26 3.10 -5.39
N ILE A 132 1.66 3.97 -4.57
CA ILE A 132 1.08 5.26 -4.94
C ILE A 132 1.63 6.32 -3.97
N PRO A 133 1.96 7.55 -4.40
CA PRO A 133 2.38 8.61 -3.49
C PRO A 133 1.36 8.83 -2.37
N VAL A 134 1.82 8.85 -1.12
CA VAL A 134 0.99 9.13 0.06
C VAL A 134 1.37 10.47 0.68
N PRO A 135 0.45 11.16 1.37
CA PRO A 135 0.80 12.33 2.16
C PRO A 135 1.89 12.01 3.17
N ARG A 136 2.80 12.96 3.36
CA ARG A 136 3.74 12.95 4.48
C ARG A 136 3.08 13.65 5.67
N ARG A 137 3.16 13.02 6.83
CA ARG A 137 2.55 13.47 8.08
C ARG A 137 3.56 13.46 9.22
N HIS A 138 3.33 14.33 10.20
CA HIS A 138 3.94 14.26 11.52
C HIS A 138 3.44 13.02 12.29
N PRO A 139 4.13 12.60 13.36
CA PRO A 139 3.70 11.46 14.19
C PRO A 139 2.29 11.61 14.79
N ASP A 140 1.82 12.85 14.98
CA ASP A 140 0.46 13.16 15.45
C ASP A 140 -0.62 13.04 14.36
N GLY A 141 -0.23 12.73 13.12
CA GLY A 141 -1.12 12.58 11.97
C GLY A 141 -1.38 13.87 11.18
N THR A 142 -0.88 15.02 11.62
CA THR A 142 -1.00 16.28 10.86
C THR A 142 -0.13 16.24 9.60
N ALA A 143 -0.59 16.85 8.51
CA ALA A 143 0.16 16.86 7.26
C ALA A 143 1.36 17.81 7.35
N LEU A 144 2.50 17.40 6.77
CA LEU A 144 3.68 18.27 6.69
C LEU A 144 3.39 19.54 5.90
N THR A 145 3.87 20.66 6.44
CA THR A 145 3.75 22.01 5.89
C THR A 145 4.95 22.38 5.03
N GLU A 146 4.89 23.53 4.36
CA GLU A 146 6.02 24.08 3.59
C GLU A 146 7.26 24.29 4.47
N ASP A 147 7.08 24.82 5.68
CA ASP A 147 8.19 25.03 6.63
C ASP A 147 8.82 23.70 7.06
N ASP A 148 8.03 22.63 7.17
CA ASP A 148 8.56 21.30 7.49
C ASP A 148 9.42 20.76 6.34
N PHE A 149 8.94 20.85 5.11
CA PHE A 149 9.71 20.45 3.93
C PHE A 149 10.97 21.31 3.76
N LEU A 150 10.86 22.62 3.99
CA LEU A 150 12.00 23.52 3.92
C LEU A 150 13.05 23.15 4.98
N ARG A 151 12.63 22.87 6.22
CA ARG A 151 13.53 22.45 7.29
C ARG A 151 14.28 21.18 6.94
N GLU A 152 13.61 20.21 6.33
CA GLU A 152 14.24 18.96 5.86
C GLU A 152 15.24 19.20 4.73
N LEU A 153 14.88 20.01 3.72
CA LEU A 153 15.76 20.32 2.60
C LEU A 153 17.01 21.09 3.07
N LEU A 154 16.85 22.03 4.00
CA LEU A 154 17.95 22.80 4.57
C LEU A 154 18.84 21.99 5.54
N ALA A 155 18.43 20.78 5.96
CA ALA A 155 19.27 19.89 6.75
C ALA A 155 20.41 19.28 5.92
N ASP A 156 20.31 19.33 4.58
CA ASP A 156 21.41 18.93 3.70
C ASP A 156 22.54 19.98 3.75
N PRO A 157 23.78 19.60 4.10
CA PRO A 157 24.92 20.53 4.13
C PRO A 157 25.18 21.25 2.80
N ARG A 158 24.74 20.68 1.67
CA ARG A 158 24.84 21.27 0.34
C ARG A 158 23.96 22.51 0.17
N CYS A 159 22.96 22.72 1.03
CA CYS A 159 22.08 23.90 1.04
C CYS A 159 22.66 25.10 1.83
N SER A 160 23.98 25.18 1.99
CA SER A 160 24.64 26.31 2.66
C SER A 160 24.69 27.58 1.79
N LEU A 161 24.73 27.45 0.46
CA LEU A 161 24.81 28.55 -0.48
C LEU A 161 23.46 29.29 -0.67
N PRO A 162 23.45 30.62 -0.89
CA PRO A 162 22.22 31.38 -1.08
C PRO A 162 21.31 30.85 -2.20
N GLU A 163 21.88 30.46 -3.34
CA GLU A 163 21.13 29.91 -4.48
C GLU A 163 20.48 28.57 -4.14
N ALA A 164 21.23 27.67 -3.49
CA ALA A 164 20.70 26.40 -3.04
C ALA A 164 19.55 26.57 -2.02
N ARG A 165 19.62 27.60 -1.16
CA ARG A 165 18.52 27.95 -0.25
C ARG A 165 17.30 28.51 -0.96
N ALA A 166 17.49 29.31 -2.02
CA ALA A 166 16.40 29.79 -2.84
C ALA A 166 15.68 28.63 -3.54
N GLN A 167 16.45 27.69 -4.11
CA GLN A 167 15.90 26.49 -4.72
C GLN A 167 15.15 25.61 -3.70
N ALA A 168 15.72 25.42 -2.50
CA ALA A 168 15.06 24.65 -1.44
C ALA A 168 13.68 25.22 -1.05
N ARG A 169 13.49 26.54 -1.09
CA ARG A 169 12.16 27.17 -0.87
C ARG A 169 11.17 26.83 -1.97
N ILE A 170 11.61 26.92 -3.22
CA ILE A 170 10.77 26.56 -4.39
C ILE A 170 10.34 25.10 -4.29
N ASP A 171 11.29 24.21 -3.98
CA ASP A 171 11.03 22.78 -3.86
C ASP A 171 10.11 22.49 -2.67
N ALA A 172 10.34 23.11 -1.51
CA ALA A 172 9.49 22.98 -0.33
C ALA A 172 8.04 23.38 -0.61
N ALA A 173 7.82 24.52 -1.27
CA ALA A 173 6.50 24.97 -1.68
C ALA A 173 5.82 23.97 -2.62
N ALA A 174 6.56 23.45 -3.60
CA ALA A 174 6.05 22.43 -4.51
C ALA A 174 5.70 21.11 -3.80
N HIS A 175 6.53 20.67 -2.85
CA HIS A 175 6.26 19.50 -2.01
C HIS A 175 5.01 19.69 -1.15
N ALA A 176 4.89 20.84 -0.46
CA ALA A 176 3.73 21.16 0.36
C ALA A 176 2.44 21.21 -0.46
N GLN A 177 2.49 21.81 -1.66
CA GLN A 177 1.34 21.87 -2.56
C GLN A 177 0.89 20.47 -3.00
N ARG A 178 1.83 19.59 -3.41
CA ARG A 178 1.51 18.19 -3.71
C ARG A 178 0.93 17.46 -2.51
N ASN A 179 1.52 17.66 -1.33
CA ASN A 179 1.07 17.03 -0.09
C ASN A 179 -0.38 17.42 0.26
N ARG A 180 -0.70 18.72 0.21
CA ARG A 180 -2.06 19.23 0.40
C ARG A 180 -3.05 18.66 -0.63
N GLY A 181 -2.63 18.53 -1.89
CA GLY A 181 -3.45 17.93 -2.94
C GLY A 181 -3.83 16.47 -2.63
N LEU A 182 -2.88 15.67 -2.14
CA LEU A 182 -3.15 14.29 -1.73
C LEU A 182 -4.10 14.20 -0.53
N VAL A 183 -3.93 15.07 0.48
CA VAL A 183 -4.84 15.13 1.63
C VAL A 183 -6.25 15.50 1.20
N ALA A 184 -6.40 16.54 0.37
CA ALA A 184 -7.70 16.96 -0.14
C ALA A 184 -8.40 15.86 -0.95
N LEU A 185 -7.63 15.09 -1.74
CA LEU A 185 -8.16 13.96 -2.50
C LEU A 185 -8.66 12.83 -1.58
N ILE A 186 -7.96 12.56 -0.47
CA ILE A 186 -8.40 11.60 0.55
C ILE A 186 -9.71 12.08 1.19
N ASP A 187 -9.76 13.32 1.66
CA ASP A 187 -10.95 13.89 2.30
C ASP A 187 -12.16 13.92 1.36
N GLN A 188 -11.93 14.21 0.07
CA GLN A 188 -12.96 14.14 -0.95
C GLN A 188 -13.45 12.70 -1.13
N THR A 189 -12.54 11.74 -1.28
CA THR A 189 -12.88 10.32 -1.47
C THR A 189 -13.68 9.77 -0.29
N GLN A 190 -13.26 10.11 0.94
CA GLN A 190 -13.97 9.72 2.16
C GLN A 190 -15.37 10.31 2.23
N ARG A 191 -15.56 11.59 1.86
CA ARG A 191 -16.89 12.22 1.82
C ARG A 191 -17.79 11.61 0.76
N GLU A 192 -17.29 11.37 -0.44
CA GLU A 192 -18.05 10.74 -1.52
C GLU A 192 -18.53 9.35 -1.12
N LEU A 193 -17.67 8.56 -0.47
CA LEU A 193 -18.00 7.21 -0.03
C LEU A 193 -18.85 7.20 1.23
N GLY A 194 -18.62 8.11 2.18
CA GLY A 194 -19.46 8.30 3.35
C GLY A 194 -20.89 8.75 2.97
N ALA A 195 -21.04 9.54 1.90
CA ALA A 195 -22.33 9.94 1.37
C ALA A 195 -23.01 8.82 0.55
N GLN A 196 -22.23 7.95 -0.09
CA GLN A 196 -22.74 6.79 -0.84
C GLN A 196 -23.05 5.58 0.06
N ALA A 197 -22.45 5.50 1.25
CA ALA A 197 -22.54 4.33 2.12
C ALA A 197 -23.69 4.40 3.15
N GLY A 198 -24.81 3.72 2.84
CA GLY A 198 -25.21 2.59 3.69
C GLY A 198 -24.14 1.47 3.61
N PRO A 199 -24.12 0.47 4.51
CA PRO A 199 -22.92 -0.29 4.91
C PRO A 199 -21.91 -0.65 3.81
N THR A 200 -20.63 -0.49 4.15
CA THR A 200 -19.35 -0.66 3.42
C THR A 200 -19.14 -1.99 2.64
N GLU A 201 -20.19 -2.76 2.34
CA GLU A 201 -20.15 -4.06 1.67
C GLU A 201 -19.77 -3.95 0.17
N GLN A 202 -20.12 -2.87 -0.52
CA GLN A 202 -19.86 -2.75 -1.97
C GLN A 202 -18.39 -2.47 -2.32
N LEU A 203 -17.58 -2.01 -1.36
CA LEU A 203 -16.17 -1.68 -1.59
C LEU A 203 -15.28 -2.91 -1.88
N TYR A 204 -15.78 -4.12 -1.59
CA TYR A 204 -14.94 -5.33 -1.56
C TYR A 204 -15.50 -6.51 -2.36
N THR A 205 -16.27 -6.29 -3.44
CA THR A 205 -16.81 -7.40 -4.27
C THR A 205 -16.05 -7.65 -5.56
N TYR A 206 -15.03 -6.85 -5.91
CA TYR A 206 -14.23 -7.12 -7.12
C TYR A 206 -13.49 -8.47 -6.99
N ARG A 207 -13.85 -9.43 -7.83
CA ARG A 207 -13.05 -10.62 -8.14
C ARG A 207 -12.52 -10.40 -9.56
N PRO A 208 -11.20 -10.35 -9.78
CA PRO A 208 -10.69 -10.34 -11.14
C PRO A 208 -11.23 -11.58 -11.85
N ASN A 209 -11.77 -11.40 -13.06
CA ASN A 209 -12.20 -12.52 -13.89
C ASN A 209 -11.03 -13.50 -14.02
N ARG A 210 -11.24 -14.75 -13.57
CA ARG A 210 -10.32 -15.86 -13.82
C ARG A 210 -10.33 -16.08 -15.34
N HIS A 211 -9.32 -15.57 -16.02
CA HIS A 211 -9.06 -15.84 -17.44
C HIS A 211 -7.93 -16.86 -17.54
#